data_AF-A0A7S4G0C3-F1
#
_entry.id   AF-A0A7S4G0C3-F1
#
_cell.length_a   1.000
_cell.length_b   1.000
_cell.length_c   1.000
_cell.angle_alpha   90.00
_cell.angle_beta   90.00
_cell.angle_gamma   90.00
#
_symmetry.space_group_name_H-M   'P 1'
#
loop_
_entity.id
_entity.type
_entity.pdbx_description
1 polymer ?
#
loop_
_entity_poly.entity_id
_entity_poly.type
_entity_poly.pdbx_seq_one_letter_code
_entity_poly.pdbx_strand_id
1 'polypeptide(L)'
;PFWVPNNDSEALAQVYSLLGEEKLQQAAKACGRVFQCRPAGMPVRCLKELCRTIRTSTGLRQLKISDSVYKLLDALLEPVASKRLTAAKALQHEFFHTDREARVHPP
;
A
#
# COMPACT_ATOMS: atom_id res chain seq x y z
N PRO A 1 2.44 -11.45 10.28
CA PRO A 1 2.35 -9.97 10.12
C PRO A 1 3.02 -9.57 8.80
N PHE A 2 2.64 -8.44 8.18
CA PHE A 2 3.30 -8.00 6.93
C PHE A 2 4.71 -7.43 7.21
N TRP A 3 4.81 -6.53 8.19
CA TRP A 3 6.10 -6.03 8.71
C TRP A 3 6.46 -6.75 10.00
N VAL A 4 7.75 -7.06 10.17
CA VAL A 4 8.28 -7.71 11.38
C VAL A 4 9.61 -7.05 11.76
N PRO A 5 9.60 -5.79 12.25
CA PRO A 5 10.81 -5.08 12.60
C PRO A 5 11.25 -5.35 14.04
N ASN A 6 12.55 -5.31 14.32
CA ASN A 6 13.08 -5.38 15.68
C ASN A 6 13.14 -4.00 16.38
N ASN A 7 13.08 -2.91 15.59
CA ASN A 7 13.11 -1.53 16.06
C ASN A 7 12.49 -0.57 15.02
N ASP A 8 12.28 0.69 15.41
CA ASP A 8 11.62 1.69 14.56
C ASP A 8 12.41 2.02 13.27
N SER A 9 13.74 1.96 13.31
CA SER A 9 14.55 2.22 12.11
C SER A 9 14.44 1.08 11.10
N GLU A 10 14.37 -0.17 11.56
CA GLU A 10 14.07 -1.32 10.71
C GLU A 10 12.64 -1.25 10.17
N ALA A 11 11.67 -0.82 10.99
CA ALA A 11 10.31 -0.60 10.53
C ALA A 11 10.28 0.41 9.37
N LEU A 12 11.00 1.52 9.52
CA LEU A 12 11.13 2.54 8.47
C LEU A 12 11.85 2.01 7.22
N ALA A 13 12.87 1.18 7.38
CA ALA A 13 13.56 0.53 6.27
C ALA A 13 12.64 -0.45 5.50
N GLN A 14 11.79 -1.20 6.19
CA GLN A 14 10.81 -2.08 5.55
C GLN A 14 9.70 -1.28 4.84
N VAL A 15 9.29 -0.12 5.38
CA VAL A 15 8.37 0.80 4.70
C VAL A 15 9.03 1.45 3.47
N TYR A 16 10.30 1.88 3.59
CA TYR A 16 11.10 2.39 2.47
C TYR A 16 11.18 1.38 1.33
N SER A 17 11.39 0.10 1.68
CA SER A 17 11.46 -1.01 0.71
C SER A 17 10.16 -1.20 -0.08
N LEU A 18 9.03 -0.78 0.48
CA LEU A 18 7.71 -0.87 -0.13
C LEU A 18 7.36 0.39 -0.94
N LEU A 19 7.48 1.57 -0.33
CA LEU A 19 6.98 2.83 -0.87
C LEU A 19 8.01 3.58 -1.72
N GLY A 20 9.29 3.26 -1.56
CA GLY A 20 10.39 3.93 -2.23
C GLY A 20 10.81 5.23 -1.57
N GLU A 21 11.90 5.79 -2.10
CA GLU A 21 12.57 6.96 -1.56
C GLU A 21 11.76 8.24 -1.69
N GLU A 22 11.20 8.49 -2.87
CA GLU A 22 10.49 9.74 -3.20
C GLU A 22 9.30 9.97 -2.24
N LYS A 23 8.46 8.95 -2.05
CA LYS A 23 7.29 9.04 -1.18
C LYS A 23 7.68 9.28 0.29
N LEU A 24 8.75 8.64 0.78
CA LEU A 24 9.22 8.85 2.15
C LEU A 24 9.93 10.19 2.36
N GLN A 25 10.70 10.67 1.40
CA GLN A 25 11.28 12.02 1.47
C GLN A 25 10.18 13.08 1.51
N GLN A 26 9.13 12.93 0.71
CA GLN A 26 7.97 13.83 0.74
C GLN A 26 7.27 13.80 2.10
N ALA A 27 7.05 12.61 2.67
CA ALA A 27 6.43 12.45 3.98
C ALA A 27 7.26 13.05 5.12
N ALA A 28 8.59 12.82 5.11
CA ALA A 28 9.48 13.42 6.08
C ALA A 28 9.44 14.96 6.00
N LYS A 29 9.51 15.52 4.79
CA LYS A 29 9.38 16.98 4.57
C LYS A 29 8.06 17.53 5.11
N ALA A 30 6.94 16.85 4.87
CA ALA A 30 5.64 17.26 5.36
C ALA A 30 5.54 17.29 6.89
N CYS A 31 6.34 16.46 7.58
CA CYS A 31 6.42 16.41 9.04
C CYS A 31 7.59 17.25 9.62
N GLY A 32 8.25 18.08 8.82
CA GLY A 32 9.39 18.90 9.27
C GLY A 32 10.65 18.08 9.60
N ARG A 33 10.84 16.93 8.95
CA ARG A 33 11.97 16.02 9.12
C ARG A 33 12.72 15.82 7.80
N VAL A 34 13.92 15.25 7.91
CA VAL A 34 14.73 14.82 6.76
C VAL A 34 14.81 13.30 6.76
N PHE A 35 14.64 12.70 5.59
CA PHE A 35 14.81 11.26 5.39
C PHE A 35 16.06 11.00 4.57
N GLN A 36 16.96 10.16 5.10
CA GLN A 36 18.20 9.77 4.44
C GLN A 36 18.37 8.26 4.59
N CYS A 37 18.49 7.54 3.46
CA CYS A 37 18.70 6.10 3.45
C CYS A 37 19.92 5.78 2.59
N ARG A 38 20.80 4.88 3.06
CA ARG A 38 21.93 4.33 2.30
C ARG A 38 21.90 2.80 2.43
N PRO A 39 22.13 2.02 1.36
CA PRO A 39 22.35 2.43 -0.04
C PRO A 39 21.05 2.74 -0.80
N ALA A 40 21.13 3.68 -1.73
CA ALA A 40 20.06 4.00 -2.67
C ALA A 40 20.05 2.98 -3.82
N GLY A 41 18.88 2.46 -4.20
CA GLY A 41 18.76 1.54 -5.34
C GLY A 41 17.75 0.41 -5.22
N MET A 42 16.87 0.41 -4.20
CA MET A 42 15.79 -0.56 -4.14
C MET A 42 14.77 -0.26 -5.28
N PRO A 43 14.47 -1.24 -6.15
CA PRO A 43 13.52 -1.02 -7.22
C PRO A 43 12.14 -0.79 -6.64
N VAL A 44 11.49 0.32 -7.03
CA VAL A 44 10.08 0.55 -6.72
C VAL A 44 9.29 -0.57 -7.38
N ARG A 45 8.73 -1.47 -6.58
CA ARG A 45 7.79 -2.47 -7.08
C ARG A 45 6.40 -1.88 -6.99
N CYS A 46 5.61 -1.99 -8.06
CA CYS A 46 4.20 -1.66 -7.93
C CYS A 46 3.52 -2.65 -6.96
N LEU A 47 2.59 -2.15 -6.15
CA LEU A 47 1.90 -2.93 -5.10
C LEU A 47 1.24 -4.20 -5.66
N LYS A 48 0.73 -4.14 -6.89
CA LYS A 48 0.10 -5.27 -7.58
C LYS A 48 1.05 -6.45 -7.76
N GLU A 49 2.24 -6.20 -8.31
CA GLU A 49 3.24 -7.25 -8.51
C GLU A 49 3.77 -7.76 -7.17
N LEU A 50 4.01 -6.87 -6.21
CA LEU A 50 4.46 -7.29 -4.87
C LEU A 50 3.45 -8.24 -4.20
N CYS A 51 2.17 -7.86 -4.15
CA CYS A 51 1.13 -8.70 -3.57
C CYS A 51 1.02 -10.04 -4.31
N ARG A 52 1.13 -10.04 -5.64
CA ARG A 52 1.10 -11.28 -6.44
C ARG A 52 2.28 -12.18 -6.08
N THR A 53 3.49 -11.64 -6.04
CA THR A 53 4.70 -12.39 -5.69
C THR A 53 4.60 -12.99 -4.29
N ILE A 54 4.21 -12.20 -3.28
CA ILE A 54 4.08 -12.67 -1.89
C ILE A 54 3.03 -13.78 -1.77
N ARG A 55 1.87 -13.64 -2.43
CA ARG A 55 0.81 -14.67 -2.38
C ARG A 55 1.26 -15.98 -3.04
N THR A 56 2.00 -15.88 -4.14
CA THR A 56 2.52 -17.05 -4.85
C THR A 56 3.56 -17.78 -4.01
N SER A 57 4.52 -17.06 -3.42
CA SER A 57 5.59 -17.66 -2.62
C SER A 57 5.10 -18.28 -1.32
N THR A 58 3.97 -17.82 -0.78
CA THR A 58 3.33 -18.37 0.42
C THR A 58 2.38 -19.54 0.15
N GLY A 59 2.30 -20.02 -1.10
CA GLY A 59 1.42 -21.12 -1.49
C GLY A 59 -0.07 -20.75 -1.49
N LEU A 60 -0.41 -19.46 -1.36
CA LEU A 60 -1.78 -18.99 -1.44
C LEU A 60 -2.25 -19.01 -2.90
N ARG A 61 -3.52 -19.38 -3.11
CA ARG A 61 -4.12 -19.33 -4.44
C ARG A 61 -4.08 -17.90 -4.99
N GLN A 62 -3.76 -17.80 -6.28
CA GLN A 62 -3.85 -16.54 -7.00
C GLN A 62 -5.31 -16.10 -7.04
N LEU A 63 -5.58 -14.94 -6.45
CA LEU A 63 -6.88 -14.30 -6.54
C LEU A 63 -6.88 -13.38 -7.76
N LYS A 64 -7.95 -13.45 -8.55
CA LYS A 64 -8.23 -12.44 -9.58
C LYS A 64 -8.71 -11.17 -8.86
N ILE A 65 -7.77 -10.29 -8.55
CA ILE A 65 -8.02 -9.02 -7.85
C ILE A 65 -8.10 -7.90 -8.88
N SER A 66 -9.14 -7.07 -8.80
CA SER A 66 -9.32 -5.89 -9.66
C SER A 66 -8.31 -4.79 -9.33
N ASP A 67 -8.01 -3.93 -10.31
CA ASP A 67 -7.10 -2.80 -10.11
C ASP A 67 -7.62 -1.79 -9.07
N SER A 68 -8.93 -1.69 -8.90
CA SER A 68 -9.56 -0.88 -7.85
C SER A 68 -9.09 -1.22 -6.44
N VAL A 69 -8.79 -2.49 -6.15
CA VAL A 69 -8.27 -2.91 -4.84
C VAL A 69 -6.88 -2.35 -4.59
N TYR A 70 -6.01 -2.38 -5.60
CA TYR A 70 -4.66 -1.85 -5.49
C TYR A 70 -4.64 -0.32 -5.42
N LYS A 71 -5.59 0.36 -6.08
CA LYS A 71 -5.78 1.81 -5.96
C LYS A 71 -6.22 2.20 -4.54
N LEU A 72 -7.16 1.46 -3.95
CA LEU A 72 -7.56 1.66 -2.55
C LEU A 72 -6.37 1.44 -1.61
N LEU A 73 -5.60 0.36 -1.81
CA LEU A 73 -4.45 0.05 -0.98
C LEU A 73 -3.35 1.13 -1.07
N ASP A 74 -3.04 1.64 -2.27
CA ASP A 74 -2.07 2.73 -2.45
C ASP A 74 -2.51 4.00 -1.70
N ALA A 75 -3.80 4.34 -1.78
CA ALA A 75 -4.36 5.51 -1.09
C ALA A 75 -4.38 5.38 0.45
N LEU A 76 -4.51 4.15 0.97
CA LEU A 76 -4.40 3.85 2.40
C LEU A 76 -2.94 3.88 2.90
N LEU A 77 -2.00 3.48 2.05
CA LEU A 77 -0.55 3.47 2.34
C LEU A 77 0.15 4.80 2.04
N GLU A 78 -0.59 5.85 1.70
CA GLU A 78 -0.06 7.19 1.50
C GLU A 78 0.69 7.68 2.76
N PRO A 79 2.01 7.91 2.66
CA PRO A 79 2.85 8.21 3.82
C PRO A 79 2.67 9.65 4.32
N VAL A 80 2.24 10.59 3.48
CA VAL A 80 1.88 11.93 3.92
C VAL A 80 0.51 11.88 4.60
N ALA A 81 0.48 12.04 5.93
CA ALA A 81 -0.74 11.87 6.72
C ALA A 81 -1.94 12.72 6.22
N SER A 82 -1.70 13.94 5.75
CA SER A 82 -2.75 14.84 5.24
C SER A 82 -3.31 14.42 3.86
N LYS A 83 -2.57 13.61 3.10
CA LYS A 83 -3.01 13.07 1.81
C LYS A 83 -3.67 11.69 1.94
N ARG A 84 -3.47 11.02 3.07
CA ARG A 84 -3.97 9.66 3.31
C ARG A 84 -5.49 9.61 3.27
N LEU A 85 -6.01 8.57 2.62
CA LEU A 85 -7.45 8.34 2.51
C LEU A 85 -8.09 8.18 3.89
N THR A 86 -9.13 8.98 4.15
CA THR A 86 -9.90 8.87 5.40
C THR A 86 -10.90 7.72 5.32
N ALA A 87 -11.33 7.20 6.47
CA ALA A 87 -12.33 6.13 6.53
C ALA A 87 -13.64 6.50 5.78
N ALA A 88 -14.13 7.73 5.97
CA ALA A 88 -15.34 8.21 5.30
C ALA A 88 -15.19 8.21 3.76
N LYS A 89 -14.02 8.61 3.24
CA LYS A 89 -13.74 8.56 1.79
C LYS A 89 -13.50 7.13 1.30
N ALA A 90 -12.87 6.28 2.11
CA ALA A 90 -12.63 4.88 1.77
C ALA A 90 -13.94 4.12 1.55
N LEU A 91 -14.96 4.36 2.36
CA LEU A 91 -16.29 3.75 2.19
C LEU A 91 -16.98 4.12 0.87
N GLN A 92 -16.59 5.23 0.23
CA GLN A 92 -17.10 5.68 -1.07
C GLN A 92 -16.25 5.17 -2.25
N HIS A 93 -15.18 4.41 -1.98
CA HIS A 93 -14.27 3.93 -3.02
C HIS A 93 -14.93 2.86 -3.89
N GLU A 94 -14.63 2.85 -5.21
CA GLU A 94 -15.20 1.92 -6.20
C GLU A 94 -15.20 0.46 -5.73
N PHE A 95 -14.14 0.01 -5.04
CA PHE A 95 -14.02 -1.30 -4.41
C PHE A 95 -15.26 -1.75 -3.62
N PHE A 96 -15.90 -0.86 -2.86
CA PHE A 96 -17.08 -1.19 -2.05
C PHE A 96 -18.41 -1.13 -2.82
N HIS A 97 -18.40 -0.61 -4.06
CA HIS A 97 -19.59 -0.39 -4.87
C HIS A 97 -19.67 -1.33 -6.07
N THR A 98 -18.54 -1.77 -6.64
CA THR A 98 -18.52 -2.69 -7.79
C THR A 98 -19.17 -4.06 -7.47
N ASP A 99 -19.25 -4.45 -6.19
CA ASP A 99 -19.86 -5.71 -5.73
C ASP A 99 -21.31 -5.55 -5.23
N ARG A 100 -21.82 -4.31 -5.10
CA ARG A 100 -23.21 -4.08 -4.63
C ARG A 100 -24.24 -4.41 -5.71
N GLU A 101 -23.92 -4.19 -6.98
CA GLU A 101 -24.86 -4.46 -8.08
C GLU A 101 -25.00 -5.97 -8.38
N ALA A 102 -24.00 -6.78 -8.05
CA ALA A 102 -24.08 -8.24 -8.20
C ALA A 102 -24.98 -8.94 -7.16
N ARG A 103 -25.41 -8.24 -6.10
CA ARG A 103 -26.28 -8.79 -5.04
C ARG A 103 -27.77 -8.44 -5.19
N VAL A 104 -28.15 -7.63 -6.18
CA VAL A 104 -29.54 -7.12 -6.32
C VAL A 104 -30.39 -7.95 -7.30
N HIS A 105 -29.81 -8.88 -8.05
CA HIS A 105 -30.57 -9.78 -8.91
C HIS A 105 -30.20 -11.25 -8.69
N PRO A 106 -31.01 -12.02 -7.94
CA PRO A 106 -31.02 -13.47 -8.10
C PRO A 106 -31.81 -13.85 -9.38
N PRO A 107 -31.46 -14.96 -10.05
CA PRO A 107 -32.30 -15.58 -11.06
C PRO A 107 -33.60 -16.15 -10.48
#